data_AF-A0A5J9W8D4-F1
#
_entry.id   AF-A0A5J9W8D4-F1
#
_cell.length_a   1.000
_cell.length_b   1.000
_cell.length_c   1.000
_cell.angle_alpha   90.00
_cell.angle_beta   90.00
_cell.angle_gamma   90.00
#
_symmetry.space_group_name_H-M   'P 1'
#
loop_
_entity.id
_entity.type
_entity.pdbx_description
1 polymer ?
#
loop_
_entity_poly.entity_id
_entity_poly.type
_entity_poly.pdbx_seq_one_letter_code
_entity_poly.pdbx_strand_id
1 'polypeptide(L)'
;MAWAFEVGKKLGLRCACFSPASAAFLAMLLRIDSLIQDGVLDEKGWTTRQETLQLAPGMPRIETSLMPWNKAGAPEGQPVIFKLVTGNNRAMDLAEVIVCNSFHEAEAGAFKLYPNEEVSAKVMQVVGDEGIRERVRALKDAACRCLAEGGSSYENFKRFVDLLKE
;
A
#
# COMPACT_ATOMS: atom_id res chain seq x y z
N MET A 1 1.73 -4.88 2.61
CA MET A 1 0.74 -4.86 3.72
C MET A 1 1.36 -4.17 4.92
N ALA A 2 0.62 -3.27 5.58
CA ALA A 2 1.11 -2.45 6.70
C ALA A 2 1.94 -3.21 7.75
N TRP A 3 1.47 -4.39 8.15
CA TRP A 3 2.08 -5.19 9.23
C TRP A 3 3.55 -5.54 8.96
N ALA A 4 3.95 -5.67 7.69
CA ALA A 4 5.32 -6.05 7.33
C ALA A 4 6.34 -4.96 7.69
N PHE A 5 5.93 -3.69 7.68
CA PHE A 5 6.81 -2.59 8.05
C PHE A 5 7.17 -2.61 9.53
N GLU A 6 6.18 -2.87 10.40
CA GLU A 6 6.40 -2.97 11.85
C GLU A 6 7.32 -4.13 12.20
N VAL A 7 7.12 -5.29 11.58
CA VAL A 7 7.98 -6.47 11.76
C VAL A 7 9.40 -6.16 11.27
N GLY A 8 9.53 -5.59 10.07
CA GLY A 8 10.82 -5.20 9.51
C GLY A 8 11.60 -4.26 10.44
N LYS A 9 10.93 -3.23 10.98
CA LYS A 9 11.53 -2.28 11.93
C LYS A 9 11.98 -2.96 13.23
N LYS A 10 11.16 -3.85 13.80
CA LYS A 10 11.54 -4.63 15.01
C LYS A 10 12.76 -5.51 14.78
N LEU A 11 12.99 -5.96 13.55
CA LEU A 11 14.15 -6.75 13.15
C LEU A 11 15.35 -5.90 12.68
N GLY A 12 15.27 -4.56 12.78
CA GLY A 12 16.34 -3.66 12.32
C GLY A 12 16.51 -3.63 10.80
N LEU A 13 15.50 -4.04 10.03
CA LEU A 13 15.54 -4.05 8.57
C LEU A 13 15.13 -2.69 8.00
N ARG A 14 15.79 -2.34 6.90
CA ARG A 14 15.39 -1.23 6.03
C ARG A 14 14.20 -1.67 5.19
N CYS A 15 13.14 -0.87 5.16
CA CYS A 15 11.90 -1.21 4.46
C CYS A 15 11.66 -0.29 3.27
N ALA A 16 11.26 -0.88 2.14
CA ALA A 16 10.73 -0.16 0.98
C ALA A 16 9.24 -0.44 0.86
N CYS A 17 8.45 0.58 0.54
CA CYS A 17 7.04 0.44 0.18
C CYS A 17 6.92 0.32 -1.33
N PHE A 18 6.08 -0.61 -1.79
CA PHE A 18 5.70 -0.69 -3.19
C PHE A 18 4.19 -0.46 -3.31
N SER A 19 3.81 0.64 -3.95
CA SER A 19 2.45 0.97 -4.32
C SER A 19 2.19 0.47 -5.74
N PRO A 20 1.26 -0.50 -5.93
CA PRO A 20 0.92 -0.99 -7.26
C PRO A 20 0.03 -0.01 -8.06
N ALA A 21 -0.44 1.05 -7.43
CA ALA A 21 -1.31 2.04 -8.03
C ALA A 21 -0.54 3.12 -8.81
N SER A 22 -1.27 3.95 -9.56
CA SER A 22 -0.73 5.12 -10.25
C SER A 22 -0.20 6.18 -9.27
N ALA A 23 0.67 7.06 -9.75
CA ALA A 23 1.24 8.14 -8.96
C ALA A 23 0.15 9.14 -8.54
N ALA A 24 -0.84 9.41 -9.40
CA ALA A 24 -1.95 10.27 -9.06
C ALA A 24 -2.82 9.70 -7.93
N PHE A 25 -3.04 8.38 -7.91
CA PHE A 25 -3.77 7.75 -6.84
C PHE A 25 -2.97 7.72 -5.53
N LEU A 26 -1.68 7.41 -5.59
CA LEU A 26 -0.80 7.47 -4.42
C LEU A 26 -0.77 8.89 -3.83
N ALA A 27 -0.70 9.92 -4.67
CA ALA A 27 -0.77 11.31 -4.25
C ALA A 27 -2.08 11.65 -3.51
N MET A 28 -3.20 11.07 -3.94
CA MET A 28 -4.50 11.19 -3.26
C MET A 28 -4.51 10.46 -1.92
N LEU A 29 -3.96 9.24 -1.88
CA LEU A 29 -3.85 8.43 -0.65
C LEU A 29 -3.05 9.16 0.44
N LEU A 30 -1.94 9.81 0.07
CA LEU A 30 -1.11 10.62 0.97
C LEU A 30 -1.81 11.88 1.48
N ARG A 31 -2.93 12.29 0.87
CA ARG A 31 -3.71 13.48 1.22
C ARG A 31 -5.01 13.17 1.94
N ILE A 32 -5.30 11.91 2.26
CA ILE A 32 -6.56 11.54 2.92
C ILE A 32 -6.79 12.35 4.20
N ASP A 33 -5.76 12.55 5.03
CA ASP A 33 -5.91 13.33 6.26
C ASP A 33 -6.29 14.80 5.95
N SER A 34 -5.68 15.41 4.92
CA SER A 34 -6.07 16.74 4.45
C SER A 34 -7.49 16.76 3.88
N LEU A 35 -7.89 15.74 3.12
CA LEU A 35 -9.25 15.64 2.57
C LEU A 35 -10.32 15.49 3.67
N ILE A 36 -9.97 14.85 4.80
CA ILE A 36 -10.84 14.80 5.98
C ILE A 36 -10.91 16.18 6.65
N GLN A 37 -9.76 16.86 6.83
CA GLN A 37 -9.70 18.19 7.43
C GLN A 37 -10.47 19.24 6.61
N ASP A 38 -10.37 19.18 5.29
CA ASP A 38 -11.11 20.02 4.34
C ASP A 38 -12.60 19.61 4.25
N GLY A 39 -12.99 18.59 4.99
CA GLY A 39 -14.35 18.06 5.05
C GLY A 39 -14.83 17.51 3.73
N VAL A 40 -13.96 17.07 2.82
CA VAL A 40 -14.33 16.33 1.59
C VAL A 40 -14.79 14.92 1.95
N LEU A 41 -14.07 14.30 2.89
CA LEU A 41 -14.30 12.97 3.41
C LEU A 41 -14.66 13.05 4.90
N ASP A 42 -15.49 12.13 5.38
CA ASP A 42 -15.66 11.89 6.81
C ASP A 42 -14.68 10.82 7.34
N GLU A 43 -14.72 10.53 8.64
CA GLU A 43 -13.87 9.53 9.27
C GLU A 43 -14.11 8.09 8.79
N LYS A 44 -15.25 7.84 8.13
CA LYS A 44 -15.60 6.54 7.52
C LYS A 44 -15.19 6.48 6.05
N GLY A 45 -14.65 7.58 5.51
CA GLY A 45 -14.25 7.72 4.12
C GLY A 45 -15.44 7.99 3.20
N TRP A 46 -16.60 8.38 3.70
CA TRP A 46 -17.70 8.80 2.85
C TRP A 46 -17.51 10.24 2.42
N THR A 47 -17.92 10.51 1.18
CA THR A 47 -17.84 11.85 0.61
C THR A 47 -18.97 12.69 1.17
N THR A 48 -18.63 13.81 1.81
CA THR A 48 -19.62 14.71 2.42
C THR A 48 -20.27 15.64 1.38
N ARG A 49 -19.57 15.87 0.27
CA ARG A 49 -20.00 16.71 -0.85
C ARG A 49 -19.53 16.13 -2.18
N GLN A 50 -20.37 16.31 -3.19
CA GLN A 50 -20.05 15.92 -4.56
C GLN A 50 -19.36 17.07 -5.28
N GLU A 51 -18.10 16.85 -5.66
CA GLU A 51 -17.32 17.83 -6.38
C GLU A 51 -16.25 17.12 -7.23
N THR A 52 -15.63 17.92 -8.10
CA THR A 52 -14.48 17.47 -8.90
C THR A 52 -13.23 18.16 -8.38
N LEU A 53 -12.34 17.38 -7.78
CA LEU A 53 -11.09 17.85 -7.20
C LEU A 53 -9.96 17.74 -8.22
N GLN A 54 -8.96 18.60 -8.06
CA GLN A 54 -7.67 18.44 -8.71
C GLN A 54 -6.58 18.72 -7.68
N LEU A 55 -5.76 17.72 -7.37
CA LEU A 55 -4.78 17.81 -6.28
C LEU A 55 -3.63 18.77 -6.59
N ALA A 56 -3.24 18.88 -7.87
CA ALA A 56 -2.25 19.82 -8.37
C ALA A 56 -2.42 20.06 -9.89
N PRO A 57 -1.89 21.17 -10.43
CA PRO A 57 -1.86 21.40 -11.88
C PRO A 57 -1.21 20.22 -12.63
N GLY A 58 -1.86 19.76 -13.70
CA GLY A 58 -1.37 18.63 -14.50
C GLY A 58 -1.72 17.24 -13.96
N MET A 59 -2.44 17.14 -12.85
CA MET A 59 -3.00 15.88 -12.35
C MET A 59 -4.42 15.63 -12.89
N PRO A 60 -4.88 14.37 -12.95
CA PRO A 60 -6.25 14.07 -13.32
C PRO A 60 -7.24 14.68 -12.33
N ARG A 61 -8.44 14.98 -12.83
CA ARG A 61 -9.57 15.39 -12.02
C ARG A 61 -10.17 14.16 -11.33
N ILE A 62 -10.56 14.33 -10.07
CA ILE A 62 -11.11 13.27 -9.22
C ILE A 62 -12.54 13.65 -8.88
N GLU A 63 -13.50 12.85 -9.33
CA GLU A 63 -14.89 12.96 -8.89
C GLU A 63 -15.02 12.31 -7.51
N THR A 64 -15.44 13.06 -6.50
CA THR A 64 -15.56 12.54 -5.13
C THR A 64 -16.57 11.39 -5.06
N SER A 65 -17.61 11.40 -5.90
CA SER A 65 -18.57 10.29 -6.00
C SER A 65 -17.96 8.96 -6.48
N LEU A 66 -16.73 8.97 -7.00
CA LEU A 66 -15.99 7.81 -7.53
C LEU A 66 -14.83 7.38 -6.63
N MET A 67 -14.79 7.80 -5.36
CA MET A 67 -13.75 7.36 -4.42
C MET A 67 -13.68 5.82 -4.37
N PRO A 68 -12.49 5.20 -4.59
CA PRO A 68 -12.42 3.76 -4.82
C PRO A 68 -12.92 2.91 -3.66
N TRP A 69 -12.72 3.33 -2.40
CA TRP A 69 -13.27 2.63 -1.24
C TRP A 69 -14.79 2.78 -1.12
N ASN A 70 -15.41 3.80 -1.74
CA ASN A 70 -16.87 3.92 -1.84
C ASN A 70 -17.47 3.19 -3.06
N LYS A 71 -16.61 2.65 -3.94
CA LYS A 71 -17.00 1.79 -5.07
C LYS A 71 -16.58 0.33 -4.90
N ALA A 72 -15.87 0.02 -3.82
CA ALA A 72 -15.43 -1.32 -3.51
C ALA A 72 -16.48 -2.04 -2.66
N GLY A 73 -17.15 -3.02 -3.26
CA GLY A 73 -18.12 -3.87 -2.55
C GLY A 73 -19.39 -3.14 -2.11
N ALA A 74 -20.15 -3.79 -1.23
CA ALA A 74 -21.41 -3.27 -0.70
C ALA A 74 -21.18 -2.11 0.30
N PRO A 75 -22.12 -1.14 0.40
CA PRO A 75 -21.98 0.05 1.26
C PRO A 75 -21.56 -0.23 2.70
N GLU A 76 -22.03 -1.33 3.27
CA GLU A 76 -21.77 -1.75 4.65
C GLU A 76 -20.29 -2.11 4.88
N GLY A 77 -19.60 -2.58 3.84
CA GLY A 77 -18.19 -2.96 3.89
C GLY A 77 -17.21 -1.82 3.60
N GLN A 78 -17.67 -0.71 3.02
CA GLN A 78 -16.83 0.39 2.58
C GLN A 78 -16.01 1.04 3.72
N PRO A 79 -16.57 1.27 4.93
CA PRO A 79 -15.78 1.82 6.02
C PRO A 79 -14.63 0.91 6.46
N VAL A 80 -14.80 -0.41 6.34
CA VAL A 80 -13.73 -1.39 6.63
C VAL A 80 -12.61 -1.28 5.59
N ILE A 81 -12.97 -1.13 4.32
CA ILE A 81 -12.01 -0.92 3.23
C ILE A 81 -11.27 0.41 3.41
N PHE A 82 -11.98 1.48 3.78
CA PHE A 82 -11.36 2.77 4.07
C PHE A 82 -10.36 2.69 5.23
N LYS A 83 -10.72 1.98 6.31
CA LYS A 83 -9.82 1.72 7.44
C LYS A 83 -8.58 0.92 7.03
N LEU A 84 -8.73 -0.06 6.14
CA LEU A 84 -7.59 -0.81 5.59
C LEU A 84 -6.66 0.10 4.78
N VAL A 85 -7.22 0.95 3.92
CA VAL A 85 -6.46 1.91 3.12
C VAL A 85 -5.70 2.89 4.01
N THR A 86 -6.36 3.53 4.97
CA THR A 86 -5.72 4.50 5.88
C THR A 86 -4.69 3.85 6.78
N GLY A 87 -4.95 2.63 7.26
CA GLY A 87 -3.97 1.84 8.01
C GLY A 87 -2.71 1.51 7.20
N ASN A 88 -2.88 1.16 5.93
CA ASN A 88 -1.74 0.96 5.01
C ASN A 88 -0.98 2.25 4.75
N ASN A 89 -1.67 3.38 4.59
CA ASN A 89 -1.03 4.67 4.33
C ASN A 89 -0.14 5.10 5.50
N ARG A 90 -0.62 5.00 6.74
CA ARG A 90 0.17 5.32 7.95
C ARG A 90 1.43 4.47 8.08
N ALA A 91 1.38 3.22 7.64
CA ALA A 91 2.55 2.35 7.64
C ALA A 91 3.59 2.73 6.57
N MET A 92 3.23 3.53 5.57
CA MET A 92 4.20 4.00 4.56
C MET A 92 5.25 4.92 5.16
N ASP A 93 4.95 5.62 6.27
CA ASP A 93 5.91 6.47 6.99
C ASP A 93 7.08 5.66 7.58
N LEU A 94 6.91 4.35 7.73
CA LEU A 94 7.97 3.45 8.17
C LEU A 94 8.91 3.03 7.03
N ALA A 95 8.54 3.31 5.78
CA ALA A 95 9.36 2.99 4.63
C ALA A 95 10.41 4.09 4.40
N GLU A 96 11.64 3.69 4.04
CA GLU A 96 12.70 4.63 3.65
C GLU A 96 12.57 5.09 2.21
N VAL A 97 11.80 4.35 1.42
CA VAL A 97 11.50 4.68 0.02
C VAL A 97 10.11 4.16 -0.32
N ILE A 98 9.36 4.94 -1.08
CA ILE A 98 8.06 4.54 -1.62
C ILE A 98 8.21 4.43 -3.13
N VAL A 99 8.03 3.23 -3.64
CA VAL A 99 8.00 2.89 -5.05
C VAL A 99 6.57 2.93 -5.55
N CYS A 100 6.37 3.49 -6.73
CA CYS A 100 5.08 3.53 -7.40
C CYS A 100 5.19 2.91 -8.80
N ASN A 101 4.14 2.20 -9.23
CA ASN A 101 4.05 1.63 -10.57
C ASN A 101 3.67 2.70 -11.62
N SER A 102 4.55 3.68 -11.80
CA SER A 102 4.38 4.79 -12.75
C SER A 102 5.73 5.37 -13.18
N PHE A 103 5.73 6.28 -14.15
CA PHE A 103 6.90 6.97 -14.68
C PHE A 103 6.58 8.43 -15.04
N HIS A 104 7.63 9.25 -15.10
CA HIS A 104 7.49 10.71 -15.14
C HIS A 104 6.70 11.20 -16.36
N GLU A 105 6.91 10.61 -17.53
CA GLU A 105 6.25 10.98 -18.78
C GLU A 105 4.74 10.70 -18.75
N ALA A 106 4.30 9.67 -18.01
CA ALA A 106 2.88 9.35 -17.86
C ALA A 106 2.17 10.27 -16.86
N GLU A 107 2.83 10.64 -15.76
CA GLU A 107 2.19 11.32 -14.63
C GLU A 107 2.99 12.51 -14.09
N ALA A 108 3.56 13.33 -14.98
CA ALA A 108 4.42 14.46 -14.62
C ALA A 108 3.83 15.40 -13.55
N GLY A 109 2.52 15.65 -13.57
CA GLY A 109 1.86 16.45 -12.55
C GLY A 109 1.93 15.84 -11.14
N ALA A 110 1.78 14.51 -11.03
CA ALA A 110 1.89 13.80 -9.76
C ALA A 110 3.35 13.76 -9.27
N PHE A 111 4.31 13.52 -10.16
CA PHE A 111 5.73 13.56 -9.83
C PHE A 111 6.22 14.98 -9.50
N LYS A 112 5.59 16.03 -10.03
CA LYS A 112 5.87 17.42 -9.61
C LYS A 112 5.33 17.73 -8.22
N LEU A 113 4.18 17.15 -7.85
CA LEU A 113 3.61 17.29 -6.51
C LEU A 113 4.41 16.54 -5.44
N TYR A 114 4.93 15.37 -5.80
CA TYR A 114 5.82 14.56 -4.98
C TYR A 114 7.14 14.33 -5.72
N PRO A 115 7.99 15.37 -5.82
CA PRO A 115 9.25 15.30 -6.53
C PRO A 115 10.18 14.40 -5.72
N ASN A 116 10.25 13.14 -6.13
CA ASN A 116 11.15 12.19 -5.50
C ASN A 116 11.88 11.42 -6.59
N GLU A 117 12.91 12.07 -7.15
CA GLU A 117 13.87 11.49 -8.10
C GLU A 117 14.54 10.23 -7.53
N GLU A 118 14.63 10.14 -6.20
CA GLU A 118 15.14 8.97 -5.48
C GLU A 118 14.33 7.70 -5.72
N VAL A 119 13.03 7.77 -6.04
CA VAL A 119 12.19 6.58 -6.12
C VAL A 119 12.57 5.70 -7.29
N SER A 120 12.66 6.24 -8.51
CA SER A 120 13.03 5.47 -9.70
C SER A 120 14.48 4.96 -9.61
N ALA A 121 15.39 5.81 -9.13
CA ALA A 121 16.79 5.45 -8.92
C ALA A 121 16.95 4.32 -7.87
N LYS A 122 16.25 4.42 -6.74
CA LYS A 122 16.27 3.39 -5.68
C LYS A 122 15.56 2.11 -6.09
N VAL A 123 14.53 2.16 -6.95
CA VAL A 123 13.93 0.93 -7.52
C VAL A 123 14.95 0.17 -8.32
N MET A 124 15.61 0.84 -9.26
CA MET A 124 16.66 0.23 -10.06
C MET A 124 17.80 -0.28 -9.19
N GLN A 125 18.17 0.47 -8.15
CA GLN A 125 19.16 0.03 -7.17
C GLN A 125 18.73 -1.22 -6.38
N VAL A 126 17.51 -1.25 -5.83
CA VAL A 126 16.98 -2.37 -5.03
C VAL A 126 16.77 -3.62 -5.87
N VAL A 127 16.28 -3.47 -7.12
CA VAL A 127 16.13 -4.59 -8.06
C VAL A 127 17.49 -5.09 -8.55
N GLY A 128 18.46 -4.18 -8.70
CA GLY A 128 19.84 -4.48 -9.06
C GLY A 128 20.71 -5.02 -7.93
N ASP A 129 20.31 -4.87 -6.66
CA ASP A 129 21.11 -5.24 -5.50
C ASP A 129 21.12 -6.76 -5.28
N GLU A 130 22.26 -7.39 -5.53
CA GLU A 130 22.43 -8.85 -5.37
C GLU A 130 22.26 -9.31 -3.91
N GLY A 131 22.68 -8.51 -2.93
CA GLY A 131 22.56 -8.88 -1.52
C GLY A 131 21.10 -8.90 -1.06
N ILE A 132 20.29 -7.92 -1.48
CA ILE A 132 18.84 -7.92 -1.27
C ILE A 132 18.23 -9.13 -1.98
N ARG A 133 18.64 -9.40 -3.22
CA ARG A 133 18.13 -10.52 -4.01
C ARG A 133 18.38 -11.87 -3.35
N GLU A 134 19.58 -12.10 -2.82
CA GLU A 134 19.93 -13.33 -2.08
C GLU A 134 19.11 -13.48 -0.80
N ARG A 135 18.97 -12.42 0.00
CA ARG A 135 18.14 -12.45 1.22
C ARG A 135 16.67 -12.73 0.91
N VAL A 136 16.12 -12.10 -0.14
CA VAL A 136 14.74 -12.34 -0.58
C VAL A 136 14.55 -13.77 -1.07
N ARG A 137 15.51 -14.34 -1.82
CA ARG A 137 15.49 -15.75 -2.21
C ARG A 137 15.50 -16.68 -0.99
N ALA A 138 16.40 -16.46 -0.04
CA ALA A 138 16.46 -17.27 1.18
C ALA A 138 15.15 -17.22 1.99
N LEU A 139 14.55 -16.03 2.10
CA LEU A 139 13.26 -15.85 2.76
C LEU A 139 12.13 -16.58 2.00
N LYS A 140 12.10 -16.47 0.66
CA LYS A 140 11.16 -17.18 -0.19
C LYS A 140 11.29 -18.70 0.00
N ASP A 141 12.51 -19.22 -0.03
CA ASP A 141 12.76 -20.65 0.13
C ASP A 141 12.34 -21.14 1.53
N ALA A 142 12.61 -20.35 2.58
CA ALA A 142 12.12 -20.65 3.93
C ALA A 142 10.60 -20.67 3.99
N ALA A 143 9.92 -19.67 3.41
CA ALA A 143 8.46 -19.63 3.36
C ALA A 143 7.87 -20.82 2.59
N CYS A 144 8.45 -21.17 1.43
CA CYS A 144 8.04 -22.34 0.66
C CYS A 144 8.19 -23.64 1.46
N ARG A 145 9.30 -23.82 2.21
CA ARG A 145 9.48 -24.99 3.08
C ARG A 145 8.45 -25.05 4.21
N CYS A 146 8.11 -23.90 4.82
CA CYS A 146 7.10 -23.86 5.88
C CYS A 146 5.69 -24.22 5.37
N LEU A 147 5.37 -23.85 4.12
CA LEU A 147 4.06 -24.07 3.49
C LEU A 147 3.91 -25.45 2.84
N ALA A 148 5.01 -26.10 2.46
CA ALA A 148 4.99 -27.44 1.87
C ALA A 148 4.43 -28.49 2.85
N GLU A 149 3.99 -29.64 2.33
CA GLU A 149 3.52 -30.75 3.14
C GLU A 149 4.60 -31.22 4.13
N GLY A 150 4.21 -31.42 5.40
CA GLY A 150 5.12 -31.66 6.52
C GLY A 150 5.83 -30.41 7.07
N GLY A 151 5.62 -29.24 6.46
CA GLY A 151 6.13 -27.95 6.91
C GLY A 151 5.36 -27.39 8.11
N SER A 152 5.98 -26.51 8.89
CA SER A 152 5.40 -26.01 10.14
C SER A 152 4.06 -25.28 9.96
N SER A 153 3.90 -24.49 8.89
CA SER A 153 2.65 -23.79 8.62
C SER A 153 1.56 -24.75 8.13
N TYR A 154 1.93 -25.75 7.33
CA TYR A 154 1.03 -26.81 6.89
C TYR A 154 0.49 -27.61 8.09
N GLU A 155 1.37 -28.04 9.00
CA GLU A 155 0.98 -28.80 10.19
C GLU A 155 0.11 -27.98 11.16
N ASN A 156 0.45 -26.69 11.35
CA ASN A 156 -0.38 -25.78 12.15
C ASN A 156 -1.79 -25.64 11.56
N PHE A 157 -1.91 -25.49 10.23
CA PHE A 157 -3.20 -25.39 9.57
C PHE A 157 -4.01 -26.68 9.68
N LYS A 158 -3.38 -27.85 9.48
CA LYS A 158 -4.02 -29.15 9.63
C LYS A 158 -4.56 -29.34 11.06
N ARG A 159 -3.75 -29.04 12.07
CA ARG A 159 -4.16 -29.08 13.47
C ARG A 159 -5.36 -28.18 13.75
N PHE A 160 -5.37 -26.97 13.20
CA PHE A 160 -6.52 -26.07 13.32
C PHE A 160 -7.79 -26.65 12.69
N VAL A 161 -7.69 -27.25 11.50
CA VAL A 161 -8.83 -27.90 10.83
C VAL A 161 -9.36 -29.09 11.62
N ASP A 162 -8.48 -29.90 12.23
CA ASP A 162 -8.90 -31.06 13.03
C ASP A 162 -9.65 -30.61 14.30
N LEU A 163 -9.19 -29.55 14.97
CA LEU A 163 -9.89 -28.95 16.11
C LEU A 163 -11.30 -28.41 15.78
N LEU A 164 -11.57 -28.07 14.51
CA LEU A 164 -12.90 -27.62 14.07
C LEU A 164 -13.87 -28.76 13.80
N LYS A 165 -13.38 -30.00 13.71
CA LYS A 165 -14.21 -31.20 13.46
C LYS A 165 -14.62 -31.90 14.76
N GLU A 166 -14.05 -31.50 15.89
CA GLU A 166 -14.47 -31.86 17.24
C GLU A 166 -15.64 -30.98 17.70
#